data_AF-A0A959F2R1-F1
#
_entry.id   AF-A0A959F2R1-F1
#
_cell.length_a   1.000
_cell.length_b   1.000
_cell.length_c   1.000
_cell.angle_alpha   90.00
_cell.angle_beta   90.00
_cell.angle_gamma   90.00
#
_symmetry.space_group_name_H-M   'P 1'
#
loop_
_entity.id
_entity.type
_entity.pdbx_description
1 polymer ?
#
loop_
_entity_poly.entity_id
_entity_poly.type
_entity_poly.pdbx_seq_one_letter_code
_entity_poly.pdbx_strand_id
1 'polypeptide(L)'
;MTRRILLTLFFASLFYATLFSQAPKRWTSADIHQAIQKLQVLGSALYVAAHPDDENTRLISYLSNEVKANTTYLSLTRGDGGQNLIGTEIQELLGVIRTQ
;
A
#
# COMPACT_ATOMS: atom_id res chain seq x y z
N MET A 1 -45.48 -21.68 2.37
CA MET A 1 -45.31 -20.87 1.14
C MET A 1 -44.37 -19.67 1.38
N THR A 2 -44.59 -18.90 2.43
CA THR A 2 -43.78 -17.71 2.83
C THR A 2 -42.28 -17.98 3.03
N ARG A 3 -41.88 -19.06 3.70
CA ARG A 3 -40.46 -19.40 3.90
C ARG A 3 -39.67 -19.65 2.61
N ARG A 4 -40.31 -20.22 1.58
CA ARG A 4 -39.66 -20.48 0.28
C ARG A 4 -39.42 -19.17 -0.48
N ILE A 5 -40.38 -18.24 -0.41
CA ILE A 5 -40.28 -16.91 -0.99
C ILE A 5 -39.14 -16.11 -0.34
N LEU A 6 -39.02 -16.18 0.99
CA LEU A 6 -37.95 -15.49 1.71
C LEU A 6 -36.56 -15.99 1.30
N LEU A 7 -36.39 -17.31 1.16
CA LEU A 7 -35.13 -17.91 0.72
C LEU A 7 -34.78 -17.51 -0.71
N THR A 8 -35.74 -17.52 -1.64
CA THR A 8 -35.49 -17.08 -3.02
C THR A 8 -35.09 -15.60 -3.10
N LEU A 9 -35.69 -14.74 -2.29
CA LEU A 9 -35.32 -13.32 -2.24
C LEU A 9 -33.92 -13.11 -1.65
N PHE A 10 -33.55 -13.90 -0.64
CA PHE A 10 -32.21 -13.86 -0.05
C PHE A 10 -31.13 -14.32 -1.05
N PHE A 11 -31.36 -15.41 -1.79
CA PHE A 11 -30.41 -15.84 -2.83
C PHE A 11 -30.35 -14.86 -4.00
N ALA A 12 -31.48 -14.25 -4.38
CA ALA A 12 -31.50 -13.22 -5.43
C ALA A 12 -30.74 -11.95 -5.01
N SER A 13 -30.84 -11.51 -3.75
CA SER A 13 -30.10 -10.34 -3.27
C SER A 13 -28.59 -10.61 -3.20
N LEU A 14 -28.20 -11.82 -2.77
CA LEU A 14 -26.79 -12.22 -2.72
C LEU A 14 -26.19 -12.30 -4.13
N PHE A 15 -26.95 -12.80 -5.11
CA PHE A 15 -26.54 -12.80 -6.51
C PHE A 15 -26.35 -11.38 -7.05
N TYR A 16 -27.30 -10.46 -6.75
CA TYR A 16 -27.24 -9.07 -7.19
C TYR A 16 -26.02 -8.32 -6.64
N ALA A 17 -25.58 -8.64 -5.42
CA ALA A 17 -24.38 -8.06 -4.81
C ALA A 17 -23.07 -8.40 -5.56
N THR A 18 -23.05 -9.48 -6.36
CA THR A 18 -21.88 -9.89 -7.14
C THR A 18 -21.86 -9.32 -8.56
N LEU A 19 -22.90 -8.60 -8.99
CA LEU A 19 -23.00 -8.03 -10.34
C LEU A 19 -22.22 -6.71 -10.51
N PHE A 20 -21.60 -6.19 -9.45
CA PHE A 20 -20.77 -5.00 -9.52
C PHE A 20 -19.38 -5.34 -10.08
N SER A 21 -19.11 -4.93 -11.32
CA SER A 21 -17.77 -5.00 -11.90
C SER A 21 -16.95 -3.77 -11.52
N GLN A 22 -15.68 -3.96 -11.14
CA GLN A 22 -14.75 -2.85 -10.99
C GLN A 22 -14.36 -2.28 -12.35
N ALA A 23 -14.18 -0.96 -12.41
CA ALA A 23 -13.59 -0.34 -13.59
C ALA A 23 -12.10 -0.68 -13.64
N PRO A 24 -11.56 -1.12 -14.80
CA PRO A 24 -10.14 -1.43 -14.90
C PRO A 24 -9.31 -0.18 -14.60
N LYS A 25 -8.17 -0.36 -13.94
CA LYS A 25 -7.19 0.70 -13.70
C LYS A 25 -6.83 1.36 -15.03
N ARG A 26 -7.16 2.64 -15.19
CA ARG A 26 -6.82 3.43 -16.38
C ARG A 26 -5.44 4.01 -16.21
N TRP A 27 -4.55 3.70 -17.15
CA TRP A 27 -3.21 4.27 -17.19
C TRP A 27 -3.22 5.50 -18.09
N THR A 28 -2.57 6.57 -17.66
CA THR A 28 -2.31 7.72 -18.52
C THR A 28 -1.16 7.42 -19.49
N SER A 29 -1.04 8.20 -20.56
CA SER A 29 0.12 8.10 -21.46
C SER A 29 1.44 8.34 -20.71
N ALA A 30 1.43 9.23 -19.71
CA ALA A 30 2.58 9.48 -18.85
C ALA A 30 2.96 8.25 -18.00
N ASP A 31 1.97 7.56 -17.40
CA ASP A 31 2.23 6.35 -16.61
C ASP A 31 2.86 5.23 -17.46
N ILE A 32 2.32 5.03 -18.67
CA ILE A 32 2.83 4.03 -19.62
C ILE A 32 4.25 4.39 -20.05
N HIS A 33 4.50 5.66 -20.38
CA HIS A 33 5.82 6.14 -20.77
C HIS A 33 6.85 5.92 -19.65
N GLN A 34 6.51 6.28 -18.41
CA GLN A 34 7.37 6.06 -17.25
C GLN A 34 7.63 4.57 -16.99
N ALA A 35 6.62 3.71 -17.14
CA ALA A 35 6.78 2.26 -17.02
C ALA A 35 7.74 1.71 -18.08
N ILE A 36 7.65 2.16 -19.33
CA ILE A 36 8.57 1.76 -20.41
C ILE A 36 10.00 2.22 -20.09
N GLN A 37 10.19 3.44 -19.59
CA GLN A 37 11.51 3.92 -19.16
C GLN A 37 12.09 3.06 -18.02
N LYS A 38 11.26 2.66 -17.05
CA LYS A 38 11.68 1.77 -15.96
C LYS A 38 12.08 0.38 -16.44
N LEU A 39 11.45 -0.17 -17.49
CA LEU A 39 11.80 -1.48 -18.05
C LEU A 39 13.24 -1.56 -18.58
N GLN A 40 13.83 -0.42 -18.97
CA GLN A 40 15.20 -0.36 -19.49
C GLN A 40 16.27 -0.36 -18.39
N VAL A 41 15.86 -0.24 -17.12
CA VAL A 41 16.76 -0.15 -15.98
C VAL A 41 16.60 -1.39 -15.10
N LEU A 42 17.65 -2.21 -15.03
CA LEU A 42 17.70 -3.41 -14.19
C LEU A 42 18.24 -3.13 -12.78
N GLY A 43 18.63 -1.88 -12.50
CA GLY A 43 19.16 -1.46 -11.21
C GLY A 43 18.11 -1.53 -10.11
N SER A 44 18.51 -2.01 -8.94
CA SER A 44 17.68 -2.04 -7.74
C SER A 44 18.43 -1.40 -6.57
N ALA A 45 17.71 -0.69 -5.70
CA ALA A 45 18.24 -0.02 -4.54
C ALA A 45 17.36 -0.31 -3.32
N LEU A 46 17.97 -0.77 -2.23
CA LEU A 46 17.31 -0.92 -0.93
C LEU A 46 17.92 0.10 0.03
N TYR A 47 17.12 1.09 0.42
CA TYR A 47 17.47 2.05 1.46
C TYR A 47 17.10 1.45 2.82
N VAL A 48 18.08 1.23 3.69
CA VAL A 48 17.87 0.66 5.02
C VAL A 48 18.05 1.75 6.08
N ALA A 49 17.11 1.82 7.01
CA ALA A 49 17.05 2.82 8.07
C ALA A 49 16.70 2.17 9.42
N ALA A 50 17.04 2.83 10.53
CA ALA A 50 16.72 2.30 11.86
C ALA A 50 15.25 2.54 12.20
N HIS A 51 14.76 3.75 11.99
CA HIS A 51 13.41 4.18 12.33
C HIS A 51 12.64 4.71 11.10
N PRO A 52 11.28 4.70 11.15
CA PRO A 52 10.41 5.13 10.05
C PRO A 52 10.45 6.63 9.68
N ASP A 53 11.40 7.40 10.20
CA ASP A 53 11.62 8.84 9.96
C ASP A 53 13.08 9.18 9.58
N ASP A 54 13.94 8.16 9.50
CA ASP A 54 15.36 8.27 9.12
C ASP A 54 15.56 8.31 7.58
N GLU A 55 14.50 8.42 6.79
CA GLU A 55 14.58 8.38 5.34
C GLU A 55 15.17 9.66 4.71
N ASN A 56 15.98 9.48 3.67
CA ASN A 56 16.33 10.56 2.76
C ASN A 56 15.38 10.55 1.55
N THR A 57 14.24 11.21 1.69
CA THR A 57 13.19 11.26 0.65
C THR A 57 13.69 11.80 -0.68
N ARG A 58 14.68 12.72 -0.67
CA ARG A 58 15.28 13.25 -1.89
C ARG A 58 16.06 12.19 -2.65
N LEU A 59 16.88 11.42 -1.95
CA LEU A 59 17.65 10.32 -2.56
C LEU A 59 16.72 9.22 -3.08
N ILE A 60 15.74 8.80 -2.29
CA ILE A 60 14.76 7.77 -2.69
C ILE A 60 14.00 8.20 -3.94
N SER A 61 13.55 9.46 -3.97
CA SER A 61 12.86 10.03 -5.14
C SER A 61 13.77 10.09 -6.36
N TYR A 62 15.02 10.51 -6.20
CA TYR A 62 15.99 10.54 -7.28
C TYR A 62 16.23 9.14 -7.88
N LEU A 63 16.42 8.13 -7.04
CA LEU A 63 16.63 6.76 -7.49
C LEU A 63 15.40 6.19 -8.23
N SER A 64 14.19 6.42 -7.71
CA SER A 64 12.95 5.90 -8.32
C SER A 64 12.52 6.66 -9.58
N ASN A 65 12.71 7.98 -9.61
CA ASN A 65 12.13 8.86 -10.65
C ASN A 65 13.15 9.32 -11.69
N GLU A 66 14.39 9.61 -11.32
CA GLU A 66 15.41 10.04 -12.28
C GLU A 66 16.21 8.85 -12.80
N VAL A 67 16.77 8.04 -11.88
CA VAL A 67 17.54 6.85 -12.24
C VAL A 67 16.63 5.71 -12.73
N LYS A 68 15.33 5.74 -12.39
CA LYS A 68 14.35 4.70 -12.69
C LYS A 68 14.68 3.33 -12.06
N ALA A 69 15.54 3.30 -11.05
CA ALA A 69 15.88 2.08 -10.33
C ALA A 69 14.69 1.60 -9.50
N ASN A 70 14.55 0.28 -9.38
CA ASN A 70 13.59 -0.31 -8.44
C ASN A 70 14.05 0.01 -7.02
N THR A 71 13.39 0.97 -6.38
CA THR A 71 13.83 1.54 -5.11
C THR A 71 12.86 1.15 -4.01
N THR A 72 13.36 0.53 -2.95
CA THR A 72 12.58 0.13 -1.77
C THR A 72 13.21 0.74 -0.52
N TYR A 73 12.37 1.14 0.43
CA TYR A 73 12.76 1.62 1.75
C TYR A 73 12.42 0.57 2.80
N LEU A 74 13.35 0.30 3.72
CA LEU A 74 13.18 -0.63 4.83
C LEU A 74 13.60 0.05 6.12
N SER A 75 12.64 0.24 7.03
CA SER A 75 12.92 0.54 8.44
C SER A 75 13.07 -0.76 9.23
N LEU A 76 14.07 -0.84 10.11
CA LEU A 76 14.28 -1.99 10.99
C LEU A 76 13.35 -2.00 12.19
N THR A 77 12.78 -0.84 12.55
CA THR A 77 11.81 -0.69 13.63
C THR A 77 10.49 -0.14 13.13
N ARG A 78 9.46 -0.26 13.97
CA ARG A 78 8.13 0.34 13.71
C ARG A 78 7.99 1.73 14.37
N GLY A 79 9.09 2.29 14.85
CA GLY A 79 9.08 3.53 15.65
C GLY A 79 8.46 3.31 17.03
N ASP A 80 8.63 2.13 17.61
CA ASP A 80 8.15 1.74 18.94
C ASP A 80 8.75 2.59 20.06
N GLY A 81 9.98 3.09 19.89
CA GLY A 81 10.62 4.04 20.81
C GLY A 81 10.14 5.49 20.71
N GLY A 82 9.21 5.81 19.81
CA GLY A 82 8.72 7.18 19.59
C GLY A 82 7.70 7.66 20.63
N GLN A 83 7.34 8.94 20.54
CA GLN A 83 6.25 9.50 21.35
C GLN A 83 4.88 9.13 20.78
N ASN A 84 3.91 8.88 21.67
CA ASN A 84 2.49 8.71 21.35
C ASN A 84 1.72 9.93 21.87
N LEU A 85 1.24 10.80 20.97
CA LEU A 85 0.56 12.04 21.34
C LEU A 85 -0.95 11.86 21.58
N ILE A 86 -1.49 10.67 21.32
CA ILE A 86 -2.94 10.40 21.31
C ILE A 86 -3.36 9.28 22.25
N GLY A 87 -2.41 8.67 22.96
CA GLY A 87 -2.64 7.49 23.78
C GLY A 87 -1.51 7.22 24.77
N THR A 88 -1.61 6.08 25.45
CA THR A 88 -0.66 5.68 26.51
C THR A 88 0.28 4.56 26.06
N GLU A 89 0.07 4.02 24.86
CA GLU A 89 0.85 2.94 24.29
C GLU A 89 2.28 3.43 23.99
N ILE A 90 3.26 2.64 24.42
CA ILE A 90 4.69 2.86 24.19
C ILE A 90 5.35 1.53 23.81
N GLN A 91 6.57 1.59 23.28
CA GLN A 91 7.38 0.40 22.95
C GLN A 91 6.58 -0.55 22.05
N GLU A 92 6.58 -1.84 22.37
CA GLU A 92 5.98 -2.89 21.54
C GLU A 92 4.51 -2.59 21.19
N LEU A 93 3.71 -2.12 22.15
CA LEU A 93 2.30 -1.77 21.92
C LEU A 93 2.16 -0.62 20.92
N LEU A 94 3.04 0.38 21.01
CA LEU A 94 3.08 1.48 20.04
C LEU A 94 3.47 0.97 18.65
N GLY A 95 4.41 0.03 18.59
CA GLY A 95 4.79 -0.63 17.33
C GLY A 95 3.64 -1.42 16.71
N VAL A 96 2.82 -2.12 17.52
CA VAL A 96 1.65 -2.87 17.05
C VAL A 96 0.63 -1.94 16.41
N ILE A 97 0.26 -0.84 17.08
CA ILE A 97 -0.75 0.09 16.56
C ILE A 97 -0.29 0.90 15.34
N ARG A 98 1.02 1.00 15.10
CA ARG A 98 1.60 1.67 13.92
C ARG A 98 1.77 0.74 12.71
N THR A 99 1.50 -0.55 12.86
CA THR A 99 1.53 -1.51 11.76
C THR A 99 0.27 -1.36 10.90
N GLN A 100 0.43 -1.29 9.57
CA GLN A 100 -0.67 -1.20 8.59
C GLN A 100 -0.84 -2.50 7.81
#